data_AF-A0A9D9P7Q2-F1
#
_entry.id   AF-A0A9D9P7Q2-F1
#
_cell.length_a   1.000
_cell.length_b   1.000
_cell.length_c   1.000
_cell.angle_alpha   90.00
_cell.angle_beta   90.00
_cell.angle_gamma   90.00
#
_symmetry.space_group_name_H-M   'P 1'
#
loop_
_entity.id
_entity.type
_entity.pdbx_description
1 polymer ?
#
loop_
_entity_poly.entity_id
_entity_poly.type
_entity_poly.pdbx_seq_one_letter_code
_entity_poly.pdbx_strand_id
1 'polypeptide(L)'
;MLIRRINPETLAAQTGLPVEVIQELIDLGLIGTLPEPTETDLRELRRVRRLIDTLGLSHEAVDVILQMRRRLVALQNEVARLRMELAERHRVERTSVWIEAEWVETRE
;
A
#
# COMPACT_ATOMS: atom_id res chain seq x y z
N MET A 1 11.22 26.44 -9.60
CA MET A 1 11.38 25.10 -10.22
C MET A 1 9.99 24.52 -10.43
N LEU A 2 9.52 24.40 -11.67
CA LEU A 2 8.29 23.65 -11.97
C LEU A 2 8.66 22.15 -11.93
N ILE A 3 8.12 21.42 -10.97
CA ILE A 3 8.22 19.95 -10.95
C ILE A 3 7.37 19.45 -12.13
N ARG A 4 8.03 18.92 -13.16
CA ARG A 4 7.35 18.29 -14.29
C ARG A 4 6.63 17.05 -13.77
N ARG A 5 5.32 16.99 -13.91
CA ARG A 5 4.52 15.80 -13.56
C ARG A 5 4.60 14.78 -14.69
N ILE A 6 4.41 13.50 -14.36
CA ILE A 6 4.22 12.44 -15.35
C ILE A 6 3.05 12.81 -16.28
N ASN A 7 3.21 12.60 -17.58
CA ASN A 7 2.12 12.78 -18.55
C ASN A 7 1.44 11.42 -18.77
N PRO A 8 0.16 11.24 -18.38
CA PRO A 8 -0.58 9.99 -18.55
C PRO A 8 -0.58 9.48 -20.01
N GLU A 9 -0.71 10.40 -20.98
CA GLU A 9 -0.73 10.04 -22.40
C GLU A 9 0.61 9.47 -22.88
N THR A 10 1.72 10.04 -22.38
CA THR A 10 3.06 9.53 -22.72
C THR A 10 3.28 8.15 -22.13
N LEU A 11 2.80 7.92 -20.91
CA LEU A 11 2.93 6.63 -20.23
C LEU A 11 2.04 5.57 -20.87
N ALA A 12 0.81 5.94 -21.27
CA ALA A 12 -0.09 5.10 -22.05
C ALA A 12 0.57 4.66 -23.36
N ALA A 13 1.16 5.60 -24.12
CA ALA A 13 1.87 5.27 -25.35
C ALA A 13 3.07 4.31 -25.15
N GLN A 14 3.83 4.47 -24.06
CA GLN A 14 4.96 3.59 -23.75
C GLN A 14 4.55 2.21 -23.25
N THR A 15 3.42 2.12 -22.55
CA THR A 15 2.96 0.89 -21.91
C THR A 15 1.89 0.17 -22.72
N GLY A 16 1.29 0.80 -23.72
CA GLY A 16 0.14 0.25 -24.44
C GLY A 16 -1.13 0.13 -23.59
N LEU A 17 -1.15 0.72 -22.39
CA LEU A 17 -2.33 0.78 -21.54
C LEU A 17 -3.23 1.95 -21.95
N PRO A 18 -4.56 1.83 -21.80
CA PRO A 18 -5.48 2.96 -21.96
C PRO A 18 -5.10 4.13 -21.03
N VAL A 19 -5.31 5.37 -21.49
CA VAL A 19 -4.99 6.57 -20.70
C VAL A 19 -5.80 6.62 -19.42
N GLU A 20 -7.04 6.16 -19.47
CA GLU A 20 -7.99 6.10 -18.37
C GLU A 20 -7.47 5.18 -17.24
N VAL A 21 -6.94 4.01 -17.60
CA VAL A 21 -6.27 3.08 -16.67
C VAL A 21 -5.06 3.74 -16.00
N ILE A 22 -4.23 4.44 -16.79
CA ILE A 22 -3.05 5.14 -16.25
C ILE A 22 -3.49 6.22 -15.26
N GLN A 23 -4.52 6.98 -15.59
CA GLN A 23 -5.04 8.03 -14.73
C GLN A 23 -5.58 7.45 -13.42
N GLU A 24 -6.32 6.34 -13.47
CA GLU A 24 -6.82 5.69 -12.26
C GLU A 24 -5.68 5.15 -11.38
N LEU A 25 -4.62 4.59 -11.97
CA LEU A 25 -3.45 4.17 -11.20
C LEU A 25 -2.77 5.33 -10.45
N ILE A 26 -2.74 6.52 -11.06
CA ILE A 26 -2.24 7.74 -10.41
C ILE A 26 -3.19 8.17 -9.29
N ASP A 27 -4.50 8.22 -9.56
CA ASP A 27 -5.52 8.69 -8.63
C ASP A 27 -5.62 7.78 -7.39
N LEU A 28 -5.44 6.47 -7.58
CA LEU A 28 -5.37 5.49 -6.50
C LEU A 28 -4.05 5.55 -5.72
N GLY A 29 -3.06 6.30 -6.20
CA GLY A 29 -1.72 6.39 -5.63
C GLY A 29 -0.89 5.12 -5.79
N LEU A 30 -1.25 4.27 -6.77
CA LEU A 30 -0.53 3.04 -7.07
C LEU A 30 0.72 3.29 -7.93
N ILE A 31 0.72 4.39 -8.68
CA ILE A 31 1.92 4.91 -9.34
C ILE A 31 2.17 6.38 -8.97
N GLY A 32 3.44 6.78 -8.94
CA GLY A 32 3.86 8.14 -8.60
C GLY A 32 3.49 9.21 -9.63
N THR A 33 3.53 10.47 -9.20
CA THR A 33 3.35 11.66 -10.07
C THR A 33 4.66 12.27 -10.56
N LEU A 34 5.79 11.65 -10.19
CA LEU A 34 7.14 12.06 -10.59
C LEU A 34 7.33 11.94 -12.10
N PRO A 35 8.20 12.75 -12.71
CA PRO A 35 8.35 12.79 -14.17
C PRO A 35 8.85 11.47 -14.77
N GLU A 36 9.56 10.67 -13.99
CA GLU A 36 10.04 9.35 -14.39
C GLU A 36 9.42 8.27 -13.49
N PRO A 37 8.83 7.21 -14.07
CA PRO A 37 8.26 6.11 -13.31
C PRO A 37 9.38 5.33 -12.60
N THR A 38 9.19 5.07 -11.32
CA THR A 38 10.07 4.22 -10.52
C THR A 38 9.92 2.76 -10.91
N GLU A 39 10.85 1.90 -10.47
CA GLU A 39 10.71 0.45 -10.68
C GLU A 39 9.43 -0.11 -10.04
N THR A 40 8.95 0.49 -8.94
CA THR A 40 7.66 0.13 -8.34
C THR A 40 6.51 0.47 -9.30
N ASP A 41 6.52 1.66 -9.89
CA ASP A 41 5.51 2.08 -10.85
C ASP A 41 5.50 1.16 -12.08
N LEU A 42 6.68 0.84 -12.61
CA LEU A 42 6.84 -0.07 -13.75
C LEU A 42 6.35 -1.49 -13.46
N ARG A 43 6.48 -1.97 -12.21
CA ARG A 43 5.91 -3.26 -11.81
C ARG A 43 4.38 -3.23 -11.81
N GLU A 44 3.79 -2.13 -11.35
CA GLU A 44 2.34 -1.97 -11.33
C GLU A 44 1.76 -1.86 -12.74
N LEU A 45 2.38 -1.07 -13.61
CA LEU A 45 2.00 -0.97 -15.03
C LEU A 45 2.07 -2.33 -15.74
N ARG A 46 3.15 -3.10 -15.53
CA ARG A 46 3.26 -4.48 -16.06
C ARG A 46 2.21 -5.43 -15.48
N ARG A 47 1.79 -5.22 -14.24
CA ARG A 47 0.75 -6.05 -13.61
C ARG A 47 -0.59 -5.79 -14.28
N VAL A 48 -0.97 -4.52 -14.44
CA VAL A 48 -2.22 -4.16 -15.08
C VAL A 48 -2.25 -4.60 -16.55
N ARG A 49 -1.14 -4.42 -17.28
CA ARG A 49 -1.05 -4.92 -18.65
C ARG A 49 -1.30 -6.42 -18.76
N ARG A 50 -0.83 -7.22 -17.81
CA ARG A 50 -1.13 -8.66 -17.77
C ARG A 50 -2.60 -8.96 -17.46
N LEU A 51 -3.26 -8.16 -16.62
CA LEU A 51 -4.69 -8.32 -16.36
C LEU A 51 -5.51 -8.12 -17.65
N ILE A 52 -5.15 -7.12 -18.45
CA ILE A 52 -5.82 -6.81 -19.71
C ILE A 52 -5.44 -7.83 -20.78
N ASP A 53 -4.16 -7.91 -21.13
CA ASP A 53 -3.71 -8.64 -22.33
C ASP A 53 -3.67 -10.17 -22.12
N THR A 54 -3.31 -10.61 -20.91
CA THR A 54 -3.13 -12.05 -20.64
C THR A 54 -4.41 -12.70 -20.12
N LEU A 55 -5.17 -11.99 -19.29
CA LEU A 55 -6.41 -12.53 -18.70
C LEU A 55 -7.67 -12.06 -19.44
N GLY A 56 -7.56 -11.17 -20.43
CA GLY A 56 -8.67 -10.69 -21.24
C GLY A 56 -9.68 -9.87 -20.44
N LEU A 57 -9.27 -9.24 -19.35
CA LEU A 57 -10.16 -8.44 -18.52
C LEU A 57 -10.49 -7.12 -19.20
N SER A 58 -11.76 -6.72 -19.12
CA SER A 58 -12.17 -5.39 -19.56
C SER A 58 -11.57 -4.31 -18.66
N HIS A 59 -11.56 -3.08 -19.16
CA HIS A 59 -11.10 -1.92 -18.38
C HIS A 59 -11.91 -1.78 -17.09
N GLU A 60 -13.24 -1.88 -17.15
CA GLU A 60 -14.11 -1.75 -15.99
C GLU A 60 -13.84 -2.82 -14.93
N ALA A 61 -13.47 -4.04 -15.37
CA ALA A 61 -13.09 -5.11 -14.45
C ALA A 61 -11.74 -4.81 -13.78
N VAL A 62 -10.78 -4.23 -14.51
CA VAL A 62 -9.49 -3.79 -13.96
C VAL A 62 -9.71 -2.71 -12.89
N ASP A 63 -10.56 -1.73 -13.15
CA ASP A 63 -10.85 -0.61 -12.24
C ASP A 63 -11.38 -1.13 -10.90
N VAL A 64 -12.35 -2.05 -10.96
CA VAL A 64 -12.90 -2.72 -9.78
C VAL A 64 -11.81 -3.47 -9.02
N ILE A 65 -10.95 -4.22 -9.72
CA ILE A 65 -9.83 -4.97 -9.10
C ILE A 65 -8.85 -4.01 -8.42
N LEU A 66 -8.48 -2.90 -9.08
CA LEU A 66 -7.57 -1.91 -8.53
C LEU A 66 -8.15 -1.24 -7.28
N GLN A 67 -9.43 -0.89 -7.33
CA GLN A 67 -10.14 -0.32 -6.17
C GLN A 67 -10.24 -1.32 -5.02
N MET A 68 -10.56 -2.59 -5.30
CA MET A 68 -10.57 -3.66 -4.31
C MET A 68 -9.19 -3.85 -3.68
N ARG A 69 -8.14 -3.85 -4.49
CA ARG A 69 -6.76 -3.98 -4.01
C ARG A 69 -6.37 -2.81 -3.11
N ARG A 70 -6.70 -1.57 -3.50
CA ARG A 70 -6.45 -0.39 -2.65
C ARG A 70 -7.08 -0.55 -1.27
N ARG A 71 -8.35 -0.98 -1.23
CA ARG A 71 -9.07 -1.26 0.03
C ARG A 71 -8.40 -2.37 0.84
N LEU A 72 -7.99 -3.46 0.19
CA LEU A 72 -7.29 -4.57 0.85
C LEU A 72 -5.96 -4.13 1.48
N VAL A 73 -5.16 -3.35 0.77
CA VAL A 73 -3.88 -2.84 1.30
C VAL A 73 -4.14 -1.91 2.49
N ALA A 74 -5.14 -1.03 2.42
CA ALA A 74 -5.50 -0.15 3.53
C ALA A 74 -5.90 -0.98 4.78
N LEU A 75 -6.72 -2.00 4.59
CA LEU A 75 -7.13 -2.91 5.67
C LEU A 75 -5.95 -3.70 6.24
N GLN A 76 -5.03 -4.17 5.40
CA GLN A 76 -3.83 -4.87 5.84
C GLN A 76 -2.93 -3.98 6.71
N ASN A 77 -2.76 -2.71 6.32
CA ASN A 77 -1.98 -1.74 7.10
C ASN A 77 -2.65 -1.45 8.45
N GLU A 78 -3.98 -1.31 8.46
CA GLU A 78 -4.73 -1.10 9.69
C GLU A 78 -4.60 -2.29 10.65
N VAL A 79 -4.72 -3.51 10.13
CA VAL A 79 -4.52 -4.74 10.93
C VAL A 79 -3.08 -4.81 11.46
N ALA A 80 -2.08 -4.44 10.66
CA ALA A 80 -0.70 -4.41 11.11
C ALA A 80 -0.51 -3.39 12.26
N ARG A 81 -1.08 -2.19 12.13
CA ARG A 81 -1.05 -1.16 13.18
C ARG A 81 -1.70 -1.67 14.47
N LEU A 82 -2.92 -2.20 14.40
CA LEU A 82 -3.64 -2.73 15.57
C LEU A 82 -2.88 -3.86 16.26
N ARG A 83 -2.22 -4.74 15.50
CA ARG A 83 -1.36 -5.79 16.06
C ARG A 83 -0.16 -5.22 16.81
N MET A 84 0.46 -4.16 16.30
CA MET A 84 1.56 -3.47 16.99
C MET A 84 1.08 -2.80 18.29
N GLU A 85 -0.07 -2.13 18.26
CA GLU A 85 -0.66 -1.49 19.44
C GLU A 85 -1.00 -2.52 20.54
N LEU A 86 -1.59 -3.66 20.17
CA LEU A 86 -1.87 -4.75 21.11
C LEU A 86 -0.59 -5.34 21.71
N ALA A 87 0.43 -5.54 20.89
CA ALA A 87 1.72 -6.05 21.36
C ALA A 87 2.37 -5.09 22.37
N GLU A 88 2.31 -3.79 22.13
CA GLU A 88 2.84 -2.78 23.05
C GLU A 88 2.05 -2.74 24.36
N ARG A 89 0.71 -2.80 24.32
CA ARG A 89 -0.11 -2.87 25.54
C ARG A 89 0.24 -4.08 26.41
N HIS A 90 0.31 -5.27 25.81
CA HIS A 90 0.71 -6.48 26.55
C HIS A 90 2.14 -6.39 27.12
N ARG A 91 3.05 -5.70 26.43
CA ARG A 91 4.41 -5.48 26.93
C ARG A 91 4.41 -4.56 28.17
N VAL A 92 3.65 -3.47 28.13
CA VAL A 92 3.51 -2.53 29.26
C VAL A 92 2.88 -3.23 30.46
N GLU A 93 1.77 -3.95 30.27
CA GLU A 93 1.09 -4.72 31.33
C GLU A 93 2.01 -5.76 31.98
N ARG A 94 2.76 -6.51 31.18
CA ARG A 94 3.77 -7.42 31.71
C ARG A 94 4.84 -6.70 32.53
N THR A 95 5.28 -5.53 32.09
CA THR A 95 6.34 -4.78 32.80
C THR A 95 5.83 -4.21 34.13
N SER A 96 4.57 -3.75 34.20
CA SER A 96 3.97 -3.29 35.45
C SER A 96 3.77 -4.41 36.47
N VAL A 97 3.46 -5.63 36.02
CA VAL A 97 3.30 -6.80 36.91
C VAL A 97 4.61 -7.20 37.60
N TRP A 98 5.78 -6.92 37.02
CA TRP A 98 7.08 -7.19 37.65
C TRP A 98 7.52 -6.13 38.68
N ILE A 99 6.91 -4.95 38.71
CA ILE A 99 7.25 -3.86 39.64
C ILE A 99 6.46 -3.97 40.96
N GLU A 100 5.29 -4.63 40.95
CA GLU A 100 4.48 -4.91 42.16
C GLU A 100 4.91 -6.17 42.93
N ALA A 101 5.92 -6.90 42.48
CA ALA A 101 6.50 -7.99 43.26
C ALA A 101 7.35 -7.42 44.41
N GLU A 102 6.69 -7.23 45.55
CA GLU A 102 7.26 -6.80 46.84
C GLU A 102 8.61 -7.47 47.16
N TRP A 103 9.62 -6.64 47.39
CA TRP A 103 10.76 -7.03 48.22
C TRP A 103 10.24 -7.26 49.64
N VAL A 104 9.93 -8.51 49.98
CA VAL A 104 9.71 -8.90 51.37
C VAL A 104 11.08 -8.88 52.06
N GLU A 105 11.37 -7.77 52.73
CA GLU A 105 12.54 -7.62 53.59
C GLU A 105 12.30 -8.48 54.85
N THR A 106 12.70 -9.76 54.80
CA THR A 106 12.79 -10.60 56.00
C THR A 106 13.87 -10.03 56.93
N ARG A 107 13.42 -9.34 57.98
CA ARG A 107 14.28 -8.99 59.12
C ARG A 107 14.23 -10.11 60.15
N GLU A 108 15.38 -10.72 60.40
CA GLU A 108 15.69 -11.47 61.63
C GLU A 108 16.24 -10.53 62.71
#